data_AF-A0A7J7K1Y6-F1
#
_entry.id   AF-A0A7J7K1Y6-F1
#
_cell.length_a   1.000
_cell.length_b   1.000
_cell.length_c   1.000
_cell.angle_alpha   90.00
_cell.angle_beta   90.00
_cell.angle_gamma   90.00
#
_symmetry.space_group_name_H-M   'P 1'
#
loop_
_entity.id
_entity.type
_entity.pdbx_description
1 polymer ?
#
loop_
_entity_poly.entity_id
_entity_poly.type
_entity_poly.pdbx_seq_one_letter_code
_entity_poly.pdbx_strand_id
1 'polypeptide(L)'
;MVGKLRVAPPQLYELSRLLNFQSLDELRHYTKTRNRWGTERMFPVGIRCLDGAIRVLPGDSLYPEQPDLIGTAPPIDSCSKLTVDQCMMQYPHHHRIVLKSDSNRPVIKIWHKPPLTV
;
A
#
# COMPACT_ATOMS: atom_id res chain seq x y z
N MET A 1 -11.79 23.72 18.10
CA MET A 1 -10.96 23.75 16.88
C MET A 1 -10.54 22.33 16.55
N VAL A 2 -11.01 21.76 15.43
CA VAL A 2 -10.51 20.46 14.96
C VAL A 2 -9.34 20.77 14.02
N GLY A 3 -8.12 20.44 14.44
CA GLY A 3 -6.91 20.64 13.63
C GLY A 3 -6.92 19.73 12.40
N LYS A 4 -6.54 20.26 11.24
CA LYS A 4 -6.38 19.47 10.02
C LYS A 4 -5.10 18.64 10.11
N LEU A 5 -5.22 17.36 10.45
CA LEU A 5 -4.09 16.43 10.52
C LEU A 5 -3.56 16.14 9.10
N ARG A 6 -2.29 16.48 8.84
CA ARG A 6 -1.59 16.11 7.60
C ARG A 6 -0.60 15.00 7.92
N VAL A 7 -0.93 13.78 7.53
CA VAL A 7 -0.04 12.60 7.63
C VAL A 7 0.55 12.32 6.25
N ALA A 8 1.87 12.11 6.18
CA ALA A 8 2.48 11.68 4.94
C ALA A 8 2.17 10.19 4.69
N PRO A 9 2.35 9.69 3.46
CA PRO A 9 1.92 8.33 3.10
C PRO A 9 2.44 7.21 4.02
N PRO A 10 3.70 7.22 4.50
CA PRO A 10 4.16 6.21 5.45
C PRO A 10 3.40 6.23 6.79
N GLN A 11 3.16 7.41 7.35
CA GLN A 11 2.42 7.55 8.62
C GLN A 11 0.95 7.15 8.44
N LEU A 12 0.34 7.53 7.31
CA LEU A 12 -1.03 7.13 6.99
C LEU A 12 -1.15 5.60 6.88
N TYR A 13 -0.19 4.95 6.23
CA TYR A 13 -0.16 3.49 6.09
C TYR A 13 -0.08 2.79 7.45
N GLU A 14 0.86 3.18 8.31
CA GLU A 14 0.99 2.55 9.63
C GLU A 14 -0.24 2.79 10.50
N LEU A 15 -0.82 4.00 10.47
CA LEU A 15 -2.08 4.28 11.15
C LEU A 15 -3.21 3.40 10.61
N SER A 16 -3.35 3.25 9.30
CA SER A 16 -4.34 2.35 8.69
C SER A 16 -4.13 0.89 9.08
N ARG A 17 -2.89 0.44 9.27
CA ARG A 17 -2.61 -0.90 9.80
C ARG A 17 -3.06 -1.06 11.24
N LEU A 18 -2.75 -0.08 12.08
CA LEU A 18 -3.13 -0.08 13.49
C LEU A 18 -4.65 -0.10 13.70
N LEU A 19 -5.43 0.49 12.79
CA LEU A 19 -6.90 0.46 12.82
C LEU A 19 -7.50 -0.96 12.65
N ASN A 20 -6.71 -1.96 12.26
CA ASN A 20 -7.19 -3.35 12.15
C ASN A 20 -7.17 -4.10 13.48
N PHE A 21 -6.58 -3.54 14.54
CA PHE A 21 -6.58 -4.15 15.88
C PHE A 21 -7.75 -3.58 16.70
N GLN A 22 -8.48 -4.45 17.39
CA GLN A 22 -9.61 -4.06 18.23
C GLN A 22 -9.19 -3.68 19.65
N SER A 23 -7.97 -4.06 20.07
CA SER A 23 -7.44 -3.73 21.40
C SER A 23 -5.92 -3.61 21.42
N LEU A 24 -5.42 -2.94 22.47
CA LEU A 24 -3.97 -2.86 22.72
C LEU A 24 -3.36 -4.21 23.07
N ASP A 25 -4.11 -5.11 23.70
CA ASP A 25 -3.64 -6.46 24.01
C ASP A 25 -3.46 -7.32 22.76
N GLU A 26 -4.38 -7.20 21.79
CA GLU A 26 -4.27 -7.83 20.48
C GLU A 26 -3.02 -7.33 19.73
N LEU A 27 -2.81 -6.00 19.69
CA LEU A 27 -1.62 -5.40 19.09
C LEU A 27 -0.34 -5.87 19.80
N ARG A 28 -0.35 -5.95 21.14
CA ARG A 28 0.79 -6.43 21.93
C ARG A 28 1.09 -7.91 21.65
N HIS A 29 0.08 -8.75 21.54
CA HIS A 29 0.26 -10.15 21.21
C HIS A 29 0.82 -10.30 19.79
N TYR A 30 0.23 -9.60 18.83
CA TYR A 30 0.68 -9.58 17.44
C TYR A 30 2.16 -9.15 17.31
N THR A 31 2.54 -8.05 17.96
CA THR A 31 3.92 -7.52 17.90
C THR A 31 4.94 -8.49 18.49
N LYS A 32 4.62 -9.17 19.61
CA LYS A 32 5.47 -10.24 20.17
C LYS A 32 5.68 -11.39 19.19
N THR A 33 4.61 -11.85 18.55
CA THR A 33 4.65 -12.94 17.57
C THR A 33 5.41 -12.53 16.30
N ARG A 34 5.25 -11.27 15.85
CA ARG A 34 5.90 -10.77 14.63
C ARG A 34 7.38 -10.45 14.80
N ASN A 35 7.83 -10.11 16.02
CA ASN A 35 9.22 -9.69 16.31
C ASN A 35 10.27 -10.71 15.82
N ARG A 36 9.94 -12.01 15.86
CA ARG A 36 10.84 -13.08 15.38
C ARG A 36 11.14 -13.07 13.87
N TRP A 37 10.36 -12.34 13.06
CA TRP A 37 10.43 -12.39 11.58
C TRP A 37 11.15 -11.18 10.95
N GLY A 38 12.00 -10.48 11.72
CA GLY A 38 12.79 -9.35 11.22
C GLY A 38 11.95 -8.15 10.76
N THR A 39 12.50 -7.24 9.96
CA THR A 39 11.76 -6.09 9.41
C THR A 39 11.66 -6.22 7.90
N GLU A 40 10.44 -6.21 7.37
CA GLU A 40 10.23 -6.07 5.93
C GLU A 40 10.27 -4.59 5.56
N ARG A 41 10.96 -4.28 4.46
CA ARG A 41 11.05 -2.90 3.99
C ARG A 41 9.70 -2.46 3.42
N MET A 42 9.13 -1.41 4.01
CA MET A 42 8.00 -0.70 3.40
C MET A 42 8.51 0.18 2.24
N PHE A 43 8.69 -0.38 1.06
CA PHE A 43 9.09 0.36 -0.14
C PHE A 43 7.98 0.38 -1.19
N PRO A 44 7.25 1.49 -1.36
CA PRO A 44 6.20 1.58 -2.36
C PRO A 44 6.78 1.70 -3.79
N VAL A 45 6.40 0.80 -4.69
CA VAL A 45 6.74 0.87 -6.12
C VAL A 45 5.57 1.50 -6.89
N GLY A 46 5.86 2.46 -7.76
CA GLY A 46 4.84 3.19 -8.51
C GLY A 46 4.45 2.51 -9.82
N ILE A 47 3.15 2.35 -10.03
CA ILE A 47 2.55 1.86 -11.27
C ILE A 47 1.59 2.92 -11.78
N ARG A 48 1.74 3.29 -13.06
CA ARG A 48 0.85 4.25 -13.72
C ARG A 48 -0.37 3.56 -14.30
N CYS A 49 -1.51 4.22 -14.18
CA CYS A 49 -2.77 3.86 -14.82
C CYS A 49 -3.27 5.06 -15.64
N LEU A 50 -4.29 4.85 -16.47
CA LEU A 50 -4.88 5.90 -17.32
C LEU A 50 -5.52 7.05 -16.51
N ASP A 51 -6.13 6.72 -15.37
CA ASP A 51 -6.94 7.62 -14.55
C ASP A 51 -6.38 7.79 -13.12
N GLY A 52 -5.13 7.37 -12.89
CA GLY A 52 -4.52 7.45 -11.58
C GLY A 52 -3.19 6.71 -11.47
N ALA A 53 -2.79 6.43 -10.23
CA ALA A 53 -1.60 5.66 -9.94
C ALA A 53 -1.84 4.69 -8.79
N ILE A 54 -1.08 3.61 -8.80
CA ILE A 54 -1.06 2.59 -7.75
C ILE A 54 0.35 2.57 -7.16
N ARG A 55 0.47 2.56 -5.84
CA ARG A 55 1.72 2.31 -5.12
C ARG A 55 1.64 0.93 -4.49
N VAL A 56 2.32 -0.04 -5.07
CA VAL A 56 2.33 -1.43 -4.60
C VAL A 56 3.38 -1.63 -3.52
N LEU A 57 3.08 -2.49 -2.55
CA LEU A 57 3.94 -2.85 -1.43
C LEU A 57 4.28 -4.35 -1.50
N PRO A 58 5.32 -4.83 -0.78
CA PRO A 58 5.66 -6.24 -0.77
C PRO A 58 4.46 -7.14 -0.45
N GLY A 59 4.30 -8.24 -1.17
CA GLY A 59 3.13 -9.13 -1.08
C GLY A 59 1.98 -8.79 -2.04
N ASP A 60 2.06 -7.68 -2.77
CA ASP A 60 1.14 -7.37 -3.86
C ASP A 60 1.48 -8.18 -5.14
N SER A 61 0.45 -8.59 -5.91
CA SER A 61 0.66 -9.30 -7.19
C SER A 61 1.52 -8.55 -8.21
N LEU A 62 1.56 -7.22 -8.13
CA LEU A 62 2.29 -6.36 -9.05
C LEU A 62 3.63 -5.87 -8.46
N TYR A 63 3.99 -6.32 -7.25
CA TYR A 63 5.26 -5.96 -6.66
C TYR A 63 6.39 -6.69 -7.39
N PRO A 64 7.42 -5.98 -7.91
CA PRO A 64 8.53 -6.63 -8.60
C PRO A 64 9.36 -7.46 -7.61
N GLU A 65 9.86 -8.62 -8.05
CA GLU A 65 10.79 -9.42 -7.25
C GLU A 65 12.07 -8.64 -6.90
N GLN A 66 12.53 -7.81 -7.83
CA GLN A 66 13.69 -6.93 -7.66
C GLN A 66 13.26 -5.47 -7.90
N PRO A 67 12.80 -4.75 -6.86
CA PRO A 67 12.42 -3.35 -6.99
C PRO A 67 13.64 -2.47 -7.28
N ASP A 68 13.50 -1.51 -8.19
CA ASP A 68 14.51 -0.48 -8.41
C ASP A 68 14.53 0.51 -7.24
N LEU A 69 15.64 0.53 -6.53
CA LEU A 69 15.84 1.34 -5.33
C LEU A 69 16.50 2.69 -5.63
N ILE A 70 17.11 2.84 -6.81
CA ILE A 70 17.95 3.98 -7.17
C ILE A 70 17.27 4.86 -8.22
N GLY A 71 16.27 4.33 -8.93
CA GLY A 71 15.48 5.06 -9.93
C GLY A 71 16.12 5.07 -11.31
N THR A 72 16.94 4.07 -11.63
CA THR A 72 17.60 3.92 -12.93
C THR A 72 16.84 3.03 -13.91
N ALA A 73 15.90 2.22 -13.42
CA ALA A 73 15.08 1.33 -14.23
C ALA A 73 13.93 2.09 -14.92
N PRO A 74 13.47 1.61 -16.07
CA PRO A 74 12.27 2.15 -16.69
C PRO A 74 11.06 1.97 -15.75
N PRO A 75 10.06 2.86 -15.80
CA PRO A 75 8.87 2.74 -14.98
C PRO A 75 8.08 1.46 -15.32
N ILE A 76 7.46 0.86 -14.30
CA ILE A 76 6.57 -0.29 -14.48
C ILE A 76 5.32 0.17 -15.24
N ASP A 77 5.04 -0.50 -16.36
CA ASP A 77 3.99 -0.15 -17.31
C ASP A 77 2.86 -1.19 -17.41
N SER A 78 2.85 -2.21 -16.53
CA SER A 78 1.88 -3.32 -16.53
C SER A 78 0.42 -2.88 -16.53
N CYS A 79 0.11 -1.72 -15.95
CA CYS A 79 -1.23 -1.14 -15.95
C CYS A 79 -1.33 0.21 -16.71
N SER A 80 -0.32 0.57 -17.51
CA SER A 80 -0.24 1.87 -18.18
C SER A 80 -1.37 2.14 -19.17
N LYS A 81 -1.99 1.07 -19.70
CA LYS A 81 -3.13 1.11 -20.62
C LYS A 81 -4.47 0.77 -19.95
N LEU A 82 -4.48 0.60 -18.62
CA LEU A 82 -5.66 0.22 -17.86
C LEU A 82 -6.06 1.38 -16.96
N THR A 83 -7.37 1.50 -16.69
CA THR A 83 -7.84 2.27 -15.54
C THR A 83 -7.41 1.58 -14.24
N VAL A 84 -7.39 2.32 -13.14
CA VAL A 84 -7.17 1.76 -11.80
C VAL A 84 -8.11 0.59 -11.56
N ASP A 85 -9.40 0.74 -11.85
CA ASP A 85 -10.40 -0.28 -11.56
C ASP A 85 -10.18 -1.57 -12.39
N GLN A 86 -9.81 -1.43 -13.67
CA GLN A 86 -9.41 -2.57 -14.50
C GLN A 86 -8.15 -3.27 -13.98
N CYS A 87 -7.13 -2.49 -13.56
CA CYS A 87 -5.91 -3.04 -12.97
C CYS A 87 -6.20 -3.77 -11.64
N MET A 88 -7.15 -3.27 -10.84
CA MET A 88 -7.57 -3.93 -9.59
C MET A 88 -8.27 -5.28 -9.85
N MET A 89 -9.08 -5.37 -10.91
CA MET A 89 -9.73 -6.62 -11.32
C MET A 89 -8.73 -7.64 -11.86
N GLN A 90 -7.75 -7.20 -12.64
CA GLN A 90 -6.77 -8.08 -13.27
C GLN A 90 -5.76 -8.68 -12.27
N TYR A 91 -5.43 -7.95 -11.20
CA TYR A 91 -4.43 -8.36 -10.21
C TYR A 91 -5.05 -8.39 -8.81
N PRO A 92 -5.71 -9.49 -8.39
CA PRO A 92 -6.61 -9.51 -7.22
C PRO A 92 -5.91 -9.58 -5.85
N HIS A 93 -4.61 -9.88 -5.77
CA HIS A 93 -3.88 -9.79 -4.49
C HIS A 93 -3.39 -8.36 -4.28
N HIS A 94 -4.09 -7.64 -3.40
CA HIS A 94 -3.84 -6.23 -3.15
C HIS A 94 -3.10 -6.02 -1.84
N HIS A 95 -1.88 -5.48 -1.94
CA HIS A 95 -1.20 -4.78 -0.87
C HIS A 95 -0.68 -3.46 -1.42
N ARG A 96 -1.58 -2.49 -1.57
CA ARG A 96 -1.33 -1.29 -2.38
C ARG A 96 -2.09 -0.08 -1.89
N ILE A 97 -1.56 1.08 -2.25
CA ILE A 97 -2.17 2.39 -2.06
C ILE A 97 -2.66 2.88 -3.42
N VAL A 98 -3.95 3.15 -3.55
CA VAL A 98 -4.55 3.68 -4.77
C VAL A 98 -4.66 5.20 -4.66
N LEU A 99 -4.18 5.90 -5.69
CA LEU A 99 -4.23 7.34 -5.85
C LEU A 99 -5.09 7.66 -7.07
N LYS A 100 -6.35 7.98 -6.84
CA LYS A 100 -7.31 8.38 -7.89
C LYS A 100 -7.82 9.79 -7.61
N SER A 101 -8.03 10.56 -8.67
CA SER A 101 -8.66 11.88 -8.58
C SER A 101 -10.14 11.75 -8.94
N ASP A 102 -10.98 11.44 -7.96
CA ASP A 102 -12.43 11.51 -8.14
C ASP A 102 -12.90 12.88 -7.65
N SER A 103 -13.53 13.68 -8.53
CA SER A 103 -14.28 14.89 -8.13
C SER A 103 -13.51 15.88 -7.23
N ASN A 104 -12.38 16.41 -7.71
CA ASN A 104 -11.61 17.48 -7.07
C ASN A 104 -11.00 17.13 -5.68
N ARG A 105 -11.00 15.85 -5.28
CA ARG A 105 -10.37 15.37 -4.05
C ARG A 105 -9.50 14.13 -4.33
N PRO A 106 -8.23 14.11 -3.91
CA PRO A 106 -7.43 12.89 -3.99
C PRO A 106 -8.02 11.85 -3.03
N VAL A 107 -8.42 10.71 -3.56
CA VAL A 107 -8.87 9.56 -2.75
C VAL A 107 -7.69 8.62 -2.58
N ILE A 108 -7.31 8.38 -1.31
CA ILE A 108 -6.29 7.41 -0.92
C ILE A 108 -7.02 6.21 -0.32
N LYS A 109 -6.96 5.07 -1.01
CA LYS A 109 -7.45 3.79 -0.47
C LYS A 109 -6.27 2.86 -0.24
N ILE A 110 -6.15 2.36 0.98
CA ILE A 110 -5.12 1.38 1.35
C ILE A 110 -5.79 0.03 1.39
N TRP A 111 -5.36 -0.86 0.50
CA TRP A 111 -5.77 -2.24 0.49
C TRP A 111 -4.71 -3.02 1.25
N HIS A 112 -5.02 -3.37 2.50
CA HIS A 112 -4.21 -4.23 3.33
C HIS A 112 -5.13 -5.37 3.76
N LYS A 113 -4.77 -6.62 3.44
CA LYS A 113 -5.26 -7.73 4.26
C LYS A 113 -4.54 -7.63 5.59
N PRO A 114 -5.21 -7.88 6.74
CA PRO A 114 -4.50 -8.07 7.99
C PRO A 114 -3.37 -9.08 7.74
N PRO A 115 -2.20 -8.85 8.35
CA PRO A 115 -0.95 -9.48 7.96
C PRO A 115 -1.15 -10.98 7.78
N LEU A 116 -0.83 -11.46 6.58
CA LEU A 116 -0.52 -12.87 6.40
C LEU A 116 0.54 -13.18 7.46
N THR A 117 0.13 -13.95 8.46
CA THR A 117 1.06 -14.72 9.27
C THR A 117 1.91 -15.53 8.30
N VAL A 118 3.17 -15.11 8.14
CA VAL A 118 4.24 -15.82 7.41
C VAL A 118 3.97 -16.05 5.93
#